data_AF-A0A1Q6EEH2-F1
#
_entry.id   AF-A0A1Q6EEH2-F1
#
_cell.length_a   1.000
_cell.length_b   1.000
_cell.length_c   1.000
_cell.angle_alpha   90.00
_cell.angle_beta   90.00
_cell.angle_gamma   90.00
#
_symmetry.space_group_name_H-M   'P 1'
#
loop_
_entity.id
_entity.type
_entity.pdbx_description
1 polymer ?
#
loop_
_entity_poly.entity_id
_entity_poly.type
_entity_poly.pdbx_seq_one_letter_code
_entity_poly.pdbx_strand_id
1 'polypeptide(L)'
;MHVPKGTATLYKDADYWKLFGNIVEDIKLSGVTEIRADDSSDKELFTVYDLQGRKMNITDRMQLKSLNKGIYIVNGKKLLVK
;
A
#
# COMPACT_ATOMS: atom_id res chain seq x y z
N MET A 1 -9.22 12.50 -23.71
CA MET A 1 -8.10 11.74 -23.16
C MET A 1 -6.98 12.72 -22.90
N HIS A 2 -6.55 12.82 -21.66
CA HIS A 2 -5.45 13.70 -21.27
C HIS A 2 -4.15 12.89 -21.37
N VAL A 3 -3.09 13.47 -21.91
CA VAL A 3 -1.78 12.81 -22.10
C VAL A 3 -0.63 13.70 -21.65
N PRO A 4 0.55 13.15 -21.36
CA PRO A 4 1.74 13.95 -21.06
C PRO A 4 2.07 14.93 -22.20
N LYS A 5 2.60 16.10 -21.86
CA LYS A 5 3.03 17.09 -22.85
C LYS A 5 4.06 16.52 -23.84
N GLY A 6 3.90 16.83 -25.13
CA GLY A 6 4.79 16.36 -26.19
C GLY A 6 4.58 14.91 -26.63
N THR A 7 3.49 14.25 -26.21
CA THR A 7 3.22 12.85 -26.55
C THR A 7 1.98 12.64 -27.44
N ALA A 8 1.22 13.68 -27.76
CA ALA A 8 -0.04 13.57 -28.50
C ALA A 8 0.11 12.83 -29.84
N THR A 9 1.19 13.05 -30.58
CA THR A 9 1.43 12.34 -31.84
C THR A 9 1.55 10.84 -31.63
N LEU A 10 2.26 10.40 -30.58
CA LEU A 10 2.39 8.97 -30.25
C LEU A 10 1.03 8.33 -29.94
N TYR A 11 0.14 9.05 -29.25
CA TYR A 11 -1.20 8.56 -28.96
C TYR A 11 -2.13 8.62 -30.19
N LYS A 12 -1.93 9.56 -31.11
CA LYS A 12 -2.67 9.62 -32.38
C LYS A 12 -2.27 8.53 -33.36
N ASP A 13 -1.03 8.07 -33.29
CA ASP A 13 -0.51 7.03 -34.18
C ASP A 13 -0.76 5.61 -33.64
N ALA A 14 -0.95 5.45 -32.32
CA ALA A 14 -1.16 4.15 -31.72
C ALA A 14 -2.56 3.59 -31.99
N ASP A 15 -2.63 2.33 -32.44
CA ASP A 15 -3.86 1.69 -32.95
C ASP A 15 -5.06 1.72 -32.01
N TYR A 16 -4.82 1.62 -30.71
CA TYR A 16 -5.87 1.61 -29.69
C TYR A 16 -6.24 3.01 -29.19
N TRP A 17 -5.34 3.98 -29.34
CA TRP A 17 -5.49 5.32 -28.78
C TRP A 17 -5.95 6.35 -29.83
N LYS A 18 -5.73 6.08 -31.11
CA LYS A 18 -6.14 6.95 -32.23
C LYS A 18 -7.64 7.17 -32.35
N LEU A 19 -8.45 6.28 -31.78
CA LEU A 19 -9.92 6.37 -31.81
C LEU A 19 -10.49 7.40 -30.81
N PHE A 20 -9.66 7.91 -29.89
CA PHE A 20 -10.08 8.99 -28.99
C PHE A 20 -10.05 10.34 -29.73
N GLY A 21 -11.22 10.86 -30.08
CA GLY A 21 -11.35 12.10 -30.88
C GLY A 21 -10.88 13.39 -30.20
N ASN A 22 -10.61 13.37 -28.89
CA ASN A 22 -10.08 14.53 -28.16
C ASN A 22 -8.88 14.10 -27.30
N ILE A 23 -7.67 14.37 -27.80
CA ILE A 23 -6.39 14.15 -27.10
C ILE A 23 -5.85 15.52 -26.67
N VAL A 24 -5.73 15.73 -25.36
CA VAL A 24 -5.32 17.01 -24.76
C VAL A 24 -3.99 16.82 -24.00
N GLU A 25 -3.01 17.69 -24.26
CA GLU A 25 -1.67 17.62 -23.66
C GLU A 25 -1.55 18.49 -22.40
N ASP A 26 -2.19 18.08 -21.32
CA ASP A 26 -2.25 18.85 -20.08
C ASP A 26 -1.97 18.02 -18.82
N ILE A 27 -1.65 16.71 -18.96
CA ILE A 27 -1.21 15.92 -17.81
C ILE A 27 0.10 16.51 -17.30
N LYS A 28 0.02 17.07 -16.10
CA LYS A 28 1.19 17.34 -15.28
C LYS A 28 1.64 16.00 -14.69
N LEU A 29 2.85 15.57 -15.05
CA LEU A 29 3.45 14.37 -14.47
C LEU A 29 3.63 14.60 -12.96
N SER A 30 2.75 14.01 -12.16
CA SER A 30 2.95 13.84 -10.72
C SER A 30 3.19 12.36 -10.47
N GLY A 31 4.42 12.02 -10.11
CA GLY A 31 4.75 10.69 -9.63
C GLY A 31 4.40 10.53 -8.15
N VAL A 32 4.51 9.30 -7.65
CA VAL A 32 4.60 9.06 -6.21
C VAL A 32 5.91 9.69 -5.75
N THR A 33 5.81 10.78 -4.97
CA THR A 33 6.99 11.50 -4.46
C THR A 33 7.61 10.77 -3.27
N GLU A 34 6.81 9.98 -2.54
CA GLU A 34 7.25 9.27 -1.35
C GLU A 34 6.32 8.08 -1.08
N ILE A 35 6.88 6.97 -0.59
CA ILE A 35 6.13 5.86 -0.01
C ILE A 35 6.54 5.81 1.46
N ARG A 36 5.67 6.30 2.35
CA ARG A 36 5.89 6.18 3.80
C ARG A 36 5.41 4.81 4.25
N ALA A 37 6.34 3.88 4.41
CA ALA A 37 6.05 2.57 4.97
C ALA A 37 5.84 2.62 6.51
N ASP A 38 6.39 3.66 7.16
CA ASP A 38 6.49 3.75 8.62
C ASP A 38 6.14 5.16 9.14
N ASP A 39 5.08 5.80 8.62
CA ASP A 39 4.57 7.03 9.25
C ASP A 39 3.90 6.65 10.58
N SER A 40 4.71 6.51 11.63
CA SER A 40 4.33 6.27 13.03
C SER A 40 3.44 7.38 13.66
N SER A 41 2.89 8.27 12.82
CA SER A 41 1.91 9.30 13.18
C SER A 41 0.51 8.73 13.39
N ASP A 42 0.20 7.55 12.83
CA ASP A 42 -0.91 6.72 13.28
C ASP A 42 -0.46 5.98 14.53
N LYS A 43 -0.80 6.54 15.70
CA LYS A 43 -0.73 5.93 17.04
C LYS A 43 -0.71 4.41 16.94
N GLU A 44 0.49 3.79 16.96
CA GLU A 44 0.67 2.36 16.62
C GLU A 44 -0.32 1.51 17.43
N LEU A 45 -1.44 1.14 16.82
CA LEU A 45 -2.44 0.31 17.48
C LEU A 45 -1.78 -1.06 17.65
N PHE A 46 -1.56 -1.47 18.90
CA PHE A 46 -1.02 -2.78 19.21
C PHE A 46 -1.96 -3.85 18.66
N THR A 47 -1.63 -4.37 17.48
CA THR A 47 -2.49 -5.26 16.71
C THR A 47 -1.77 -6.58 16.52
N VAL A 48 -2.40 -7.66 16.97
CA VAL A 48 -1.84 -9.01 16.92
C VAL A 48 -2.69 -9.86 15.98
N TYR A 49 -2.04 -10.59 15.08
CA TYR A 49 -2.65 -11.62 14.23
C TYR A 49 -1.93 -12.95 14.39
N ASP A 50 -2.65 -14.05 14.14
CA ASP A 50 -2.03 -15.36 13.93
C ASP A 50 -1.46 -15.50 12.50
N LEU A 51 -0.77 -16.62 12.22
CA LEU A 51 -0.21 -16.87 10.88
C LEU A 51 -1.26 -17.11 9.79
N GLN A 52 -2.53 -17.28 10.16
CA GLN A 52 -3.65 -17.38 9.21
C GLN A 52 -4.22 -15.98 8.88
N GLY A 53 -3.67 -14.91 9.46
CA GLY A 53 -4.13 -13.55 9.27
C GLY A 53 -5.38 -13.19 10.07
N ARG A 54 -5.76 -14.00 11.07
CA ARG A 54 -6.91 -13.70 11.94
C ARG A 54 -6.49 -12.74 13.04
N LYS A 55 -7.26 -11.67 13.23
CA LYS A 55 -7.02 -10.68 14.30
C LYS A 55 -7.31 -11.30 15.66
N MET A 56 -6.34 -11.21 16.57
CA MET A 56 -6.44 -11.70 17.94
C MET A 56 -6.93 -10.57 18.86
N ASN A 57 -7.76 -10.91 19.85
CA ASN A 57 -8.22 -9.95 20.87
C ASN A 57 -7.16 -9.78 21.97
N ILE A 58 -6.01 -9.22 21.61
CA ILE A 58 -4.85 -9.02 22.47
C ILE A 58 -4.49 -7.54 22.45
N THR A 59 -4.54 -6.90 23.62
CA THR A 59 -4.38 -5.44 23.72
C THR A 59 -3.00 -5.00 24.21
N ASP A 60 -2.18 -5.93 24.73
CA ASP A 60 -0.87 -5.62 25.30
C ASP A 60 0.14 -6.77 25.21
N ARG A 61 1.40 -6.47 25.54
CA ARG A 61 2.51 -7.43 25.50
C ARG A 61 2.45 -8.52 26.57
N MET A 62 1.72 -8.30 27.68
CA MET A 62 1.57 -9.31 28.74
C MET A 62 0.61 -10.41 28.28
N GLN A 63 -0.52 -10.03 27.68
CA GLN A 63 -1.44 -10.96 27.03
C GLN A 63 -0.82 -11.67 25.82
N LEU A 64 0.07 -11.00 25.07
CA LEU A 64 0.81 -11.66 23.99
C LEU A 64 1.71 -12.79 24.52
N LYS A 65 2.33 -12.61 25.69
CA LYS A 65 3.23 -13.60 26.31
C LYS A 65 2.48 -14.80 26.90
N SER A 66 1.18 -14.69 27.15
CA SER A 66 0.36 -15.83 27.62
C SER A 66 -0.18 -16.70 26.48
N LEU A 67 0.05 -16.31 25.22
CA LEU A 67 -0.28 -17.15 24.07
C LEU A 67 0.61 -18.39 24.01
N ASN A 68 0.11 -19.42 23.32
CA ASN A 68 0.90 -20.60 23.00
C ASN A 68 2.19 -20.21 22.24
N LYS A 69 3.25 -20.98 22.44
CA LYS A 69 4.52 -20.77 21.75
C LYS A 69 4.30 -20.84 20.23
N GLY A 70 4.83 -19.88 19.50
CA GLY A 70 4.57 -19.76 18.07
C GLY A 70 4.92 -18.39 17.49
N ILE A 71 4.71 -18.24 16.19
CA ILE A 71 4.95 -16.97 15.49
C ILE A 71 3.62 -16.22 15.37
N TYR A 72 3.65 -14.93 15.71
CA TYR A 72 2.53 -14.00 15.60
C TYR A 72 2.93 -12.78 14.78
N ILE A 73 1.97 -12.10 14.17
CA ILE A 73 2.20 -10.84 13.47
C ILE A 73 1.76 -9.72 14.42
N VAL A 74 2.70 -8.89 14.87
CA VAL A 74 2.48 -7.77 15.79
C VAL A 74 2.84 -6.49 15.06
N ASN A 75 1.87 -5.59 14.84
CA ASN A 75 2.07 -4.34 14.10
C ASN A 75 2.76 -4.59 12.73
N GLY A 76 2.33 -5.62 12.01
CA GLY A 76 2.91 -6.00 10.71
C GLY A 76 4.25 -6.75 10.78
N LYS A 77 4.86 -6.93 11.96
CA LYS A 77 6.15 -7.62 12.14
C LYS A 77 5.97 -9.01 12.75
N LYS A 78 6.70 -10.00 12.24
CA LYS A 78 6.69 -11.37 12.80
C LYS A 78 7.44 -11.40 14.12
N LEU A 79 6.81 -11.96 15.16
CA LEU A 79 7.36 -12.10 16.50
C LEU A 79 7.20 -13.53 16.99
N LEU A 80 8.27 -14.10 17.55
CA LEU A 80 8.26 -15.43 18.17
C LEU A 80 7.90 -15.31 19.66
N VAL A 81 6.81 -15.94 20.09
CA VAL A 81 6.46 -16.18 21.49
C VAL A 81 7.10 -17.49 21.93
N LYS A 82 7.87 -17.46 23.03
CA LYS A 82 8.70 -18.58 23.52
C LYS A 82 8.17 -19.17 24.81
#